data_AF-A0A9E1P5Z9-F1
#
_entry.id   AF-A0A9E1P5Z9-F1
#
_cell.length_a   1.000
_cell.length_b   1.000
_cell.length_c   1.000
_cell.angle_alpha   90.00
_cell.angle_beta   90.00
_cell.angle_gamma   90.00
#
_symmetry.space_group_name_H-M   'P 1'
#
loop_
_entity.id
_entity.type
_entity.pdbx_description
1 polymer ?
#
loop_
_entity_poly.entity_id
_entity_poly.type
_entity_poly.pdbx_seq_one_letter_code
_entity_poly.pdbx_strand_id
1 'polypeptide(L)'
;MKCHECGGNYKTTQTNFRIKSKTVGNITVPNIKLEECKKCGNQLLDDVASLKVSEHVRSKETEALGRQPISDFIDAQETVKILEITKQALSKNPRIQRRFILARKLGKYNFYLKDSVLKYKESGDGRILLESGDGKYAIKGETFKLLQSCGNLQKNKILSFARKSKTSGITAGSGSLETPSEELLEN
;
A
#
# COMPACT_ATOMS: atom_id res chain seq x y z
N MET A 1 5.70 29.71 27.82
CA MET A 1 5.51 28.48 28.62
C MET A 1 6.86 27.89 29.03
N LYS A 2 6.91 27.09 30.11
CA LYS A 2 8.12 26.36 30.51
C LYS A 2 8.18 25.00 29.80
N CYS A 3 9.38 24.54 29.47
CA CYS A 3 9.64 23.24 28.89
C CYS A 3 9.49 22.14 29.93
N HIS A 4 8.67 21.14 29.63
CA HIS A 4 8.43 20.00 30.51
C HIS A 4 9.65 19.08 30.68
N GLU A 5 10.58 19.09 29.72
CA GLU A 5 11.78 18.24 29.78
C GLU A 5 12.93 18.85 30.58
N CYS A 6 13.15 20.17 30.49
CA CYS A 6 14.35 20.81 31.06
C CYS A 6 14.08 22.06 31.92
N GLY A 7 12.81 22.46 32.07
CA GLY A 7 12.37 23.66 32.79
C GLY A 7 12.71 24.98 32.09
N GLY A 8 13.33 24.95 30.91
CA GLY A 8 13.71 26.14 30.13
C GLY A 8 12.52 26.90 29.55
N ASN A 9 12.76 28.10 29.02
CA ASN A 9 11.70 28.92 28.40
C ASN A 9 11.57 28.63 26.91
N TYR A 10 10.34 28.46 26.44
CA TYR A 10 10.03 28.43 25.01
C TYR A 10 10.11 29.83 24.39
N LYS A 11 10.58 29.90 23.15
CA LYS A 11 10.53 31.09 22.29
C LYS A 11 9.83 30.75 21.00
N THR A 12 8.87 31.58 20.60
CA THR A 12 8.24 31.48 19.29
C THR A 12 9.25 31.85 18.19
N THR A 13 9.37 30.99 17.20
CA THR A 13 10.24 31.15 16.04
C THR A 13 9.47 30.77 14.77
N GLN A 14 9.95 31.24 13.63
CA GLN A 14 9.40 30.93 12.32
C GLN A 14 10.55 30.38 11.48
N THR A 15 10.44 29.12 11.09
CA THR A 15 11.56 28.38 10.45
C THR A 15 11.04 27.27 9.55
N ASN A 16 11.95 26.58 8.88
CA ASN A 16 11.62 25.41 8.07
C ASN A 16 11.59 24.17 8.96
N PHE A 17 10.47 23.46 8.98
CA PHE A 17 10.27 22.26 9.78
C PHE A 17 10.60 21.01 8.96
N ARG A 18 11.49 20.16 9.47
CA ARG A 18 11.89 18.92 8.80
C ARG A 18 11.17 17.73 9.42
N ILE A 19 10.52 16.92 8.60
CA ILE A 19 9.81 15.72 9.04
C ILE A 19 10.15 14.53 8.13
N LYS A 20 10.27 13.34 8.71
CA LYS A 20 10.50 12.10 7.97
C LYS A 20 9.19 11.36 7.75
N SER A 21 8.66 11.40 6.53
CA SER A 21 7.55 10.55 6.10
C SER A 21 8.05 9.14 5.81
N LYS A 22 7.27 8.12 6.20
CA LYS A 22 7.52 6.72 5.81
C LYS A 22 7.35 6.49 4.31
N THR A 23 6.60 7.36 3.65
CA THR A 23 6.20 7.23 2.25
C THR A 23 7.11 8.02 1.31
N VAL A 24 7.56 9.23 1.68
CA VAL A 24 8.34 10.11 0.79
C VAL A 24 9.74 10.41 1.35
N GLY A 25 10.03 9.98 2.57
CA GLY A 25 11.31 10.27 3.22
C GLY A 25 11.34 11.65 3.84
N ASN A 26 12.45 12.36 3.72
CA ASN A 26 12.64 13.66 4.37
C ASN A 26 11.90 14.77 3.62
N ILE A 27 10.94 15.39 4.30
CA ILE A 27 10.14 16.52 3.80
C ILE A 27 10.52 17.76 4.60
N THR A 28 10.76 18.87 3.91
CA THR A 28 10.95 20.18 4.54
C THR A 28 9.70 21.02 4.31
N VAL A 29 8.98 21.33 5.38
CA VAL A 29 7.81 22.21 5.35
C VAL A 29 8.29 23.65 5.60
N PRO A 30 8.12 24.55 4.62
CA PRO A 30 8.63 25.90 4.74
C PRO A 30 7.78 26.74 5.70
N ASN A 31 8.43 27.71 6.36
CA ASN A 31 7.76 28.83 7.02
C ASN A 31 6.73 28.44 8.10
N ILE A 32 7.10 27.48 8.96
CA ILE A 32 6.27 27.01 10.07
C ILE A 32 6.60 27.79 11.34
N LYS A 33 5.55 28.25 12.02
CA LYS A 33 5.65 28.86 13.35
C LYS A 33 5.71 27.75 14.38
N LEU A 34 6.74 27.75 15.21
CA LEU A 34 6.93 26.76 16.27
C LEU A 34 7.50 27.41 17.53
N GLU A 35 7.28 26.78 18.68
CA GLU A 35 7.92 27.16 19.93
C GLU A 35 9.13 26.27 20.17
N GLU A 36 10.32 26.86 20.28
CA GLU A 36 11.56 26.13 20.55
C GLU A 36 12.08 26.46 21.95
N CYS A 37 12.44 25.43 22.72
CA CYS A 37 13.03 25.61 24.03
C CYS A 37 14.47 26.08 23.88
N LYS A 38 14.80 27.25 24.43
CA LYS A 38 16.17 27.81 24.37
C LYS A 38 17.26 26.96 25.04
N LYS A 39 16.88 26.01 25.90
CA LYS A 39 17.81 25.21 26.71
C LYS A 39 18.07 23.82 26.13
N CYS A 40 17.04 23.10 25.68
CA CYS A 40 17.18 21.74 25.14
C CYS A 40 16.85 21.60 23.65
N GLY A 41 16.32 22.64 23.00
CA GLY A 41 15.92 22.59 21.59
C GLY A 41 14.63 21.83 21.30
N ASN A 42 13.87 21.41 22.33
CA ASN A 42 12.57 20.78 22.13
C ASN A 42 11.62 21.73 21.38
N GLN A 43 10.85 21.19 20.44
CA GLN A 43 9.99 21.93 19.52
C GLN A 43 8.52 21.57 19.74
N LEU A 44 7.67 22.58 19.86
CA LEU A 44 6.22 22.44 19.92
C LEU A 44 5.58 23.13 18.71
N LEU A 45 4.67 22.41 18.07
CA LEU A 45 3.80 22.93 17.02
C LEU A 45 2.45 23.27 17.65
N ASP A 46 1.91 24.45 17.32
CA ASP A 46 0.51 24.74 17.59
C ASP A 46 -0.41 23.94 16.63
N ASP A 47 -1.72 23.94 16.90
CA ASP A 47 -2.68 23.17 16.10
C ASP A 47 -2.68 23.60 14.63
N VAL A 48 -2.49 24.90 14.37
CA VAL A 48 -2.46 25.48 13.01
C VAL A 48 -1.21 25.02 12.26
N ALA A 49 -0.05 25.04 12.91
CA ALA A 49 1.22 24.57 12.37
C ALA A 49 1.20 23.05 12.14
N SER A 50 0.64 22.29 13.08
CA SER A 50 0.48 20.84 12.97
C SER A 50 -0.42 20.45 11.79
N LEU A 51 -1.52 21.18 11.59
CA LEU A 51 -2.40 21.00 10.42
C LEU A 51 -1.66 21.31 9.12
N LYS A 52 -0.96 22.45 9.04
CA LYS A 52 -0.17 22.84 7.86
C LYS A 52 0.91 21.82 7.51
N VAL A 53 1.65 21.31 8.50
CA VAL A 53 2.64 20.25 8.31
C VAL A 53 1.97 18.99 7.77
N SER A 54 0.84 18.60 8.36
CA SER A 54 0.08 17.41 7.94
C SER A 54 -0.44 17.52 6.50
N GLU A 55 -0.98 18.66 6.12
CA GLU A 55 -1.46 18.94 4.76
C GLU A 55 -0.31 18.95 3.75
N HIS A 56 0.82 19.58 4.11
CA HIS A 56 2.00 19.62 3.24
C HIS A 56 2.56 18.21 3.00
N VAL A 57 2.67 17.39 4.06
CA VAL A 57 3.10 15.99 3.93
C VAL A 57 2.12 15.20 3.05
N ARG A 58 0.80 15.34 3.26
CA ARG A 58 -0.21 14.67 2.43
C ARG A 58 -0.14 15.09 0.96
N SER A 59 0.11 16.37 0.70
CA SER A 59 0.29 16.91 -0.66
C SER A 59 1.50 16.24 -1.32
N LYS A 60 2.65 16.18 -0.65
CA LYS A 60 3.86 15.52 -1.15
C LYS A 60 3.69 14.02 -1.37
N GLU A 61 2.98 13.33 -0.48
CA GLU A 61 2.62 11.92 -0.66
C GLU A 61 1.73 11.69 -1.88
N THR A 62 0.74 12.57 -2.08
CA THR A 62 -0.18 12.49 -3.22
C THR A 62 0.56 12.78 -4.53
N GLU A 63 1.45 13.76 -4.52
CA GLU A 63 2.34 14.07 -5.65
C GLU A 63 3.23 12.88 -6.01
N ALA A 64 3.88 12.26 -5.01
CA ALA A 64 4.73 11.10 -5.19
C ALA A 64 3.95 9.88 -5.75
N LEU A 65 2.74 9.63 -5.25
CA LEU A 65 1.84 8.61 -5.80
C LEU A 65 1.36 8.95 -7.22
N GLY A 66 1.22 10.25 -7.53
CA GLY A 66 0.84 10.75 -8.84
C GLY A 66 1.84 10.40 -9.94
N ARG A 67 3.12 10.31 -9.58
CA ARG A 67 4.25 9.99 -10.48
C ARG A 67 4.40 8.50 -10.77
N GLN A 68 3.77 7.63 -9.98
CA GLN A 68 3.86 6.19 -10.18
C GLN A 68 3.04 5.76 -11.40
N PRO A 69 3.52 4.77 -12.18
CA PRO A 69 2.83 4.33 -13.40
C PRO A 69 1.51 3.64 -13.04
N ILE A 70 0.50 3.83 -13.87
CA ILE A 70 -0.85 3.28 -13.64
C ILE A 70 -0.84 1.74 -13.60
N SER A 71 0.10 1.10 -14.31
CA SER A 71 0.29 -0.36 -14.34
C SER A 71 0.56 -0.99 -12.97
N ASP A 72 1.09 -0.22 -12.03
CA ASP A 72 1.49 -0.73 -10.72
C ASP A 72 0.33 -0.65 -9.71
N PHE A 73 -0.77 -0.03 -10.13
CA PHE A 73 -1.98 0.04 -9.34
C PHE A 73 -2.96 -1.05 -9.72
N ILE A 74 -3.60 -1.60 -8.71
CA ILE A 74 -4.64 -2.62 -8.80
C ILE A 74 -5.96 -2.06 -8.29
N ASP A 75 -7.06 -2.61 -8.78
CA ASP A 75 -8.39 -2.17 -8.36
C ASP A 75 -8.79 -2.72 -6.98
N ALA A 76 -9.96 -2.32 -6.49
CA ALA A 76 -10.48 -2.81 -5.22
C ALA A 76 -10.79 -4.32 -5.25
N GLN A 77 -11.13 -4.91 -6.41
CA GLN A 77 -11.45 -6.33 -6.52
C GLN A 77 -10.19 -7.20 -6.39
N GLU A 78 -9.13 -6.82 -7.10
CA GLU A 78 -7.82 -7.45 -7.04
C GLU A 78 -7.22 -7.32 -5.64
N THR A 79 -7.34 -6.14 -5.02
CA THR A 79 -6.90 -5.92 -3.64
C THR A 79 -7.58 -6.88 -2.66
N VAL A 80 -8.90 -7.06 -2.79
CA VAL A 80 -9.70 -8.00 -2.00
C VAL A 80 -9.23 -9.45 -2.20
N LYS A 81 -8.94 -9.85 -3.45
CA LYS A 81 -8.39 -11.18 -3.75
C LYS A 81 -7.03 -11.40 -3.10
N ILE A 82 -6.12 -10.42 -3.18
CA ILE A 82 -4.78 -10.53 -2.59
C ILE A 82 -4.86 -10.62 -1.07
N LEU A 83 -5.68 -9.77 -0.44
CA LEU A 83 -5.82 -9.72 1.02
C LEU A 83 -6.73 -10.82 1.60
N GLU A 84 -7.44 -11.58 0.76
CA GLU A 84 -8.39 -12.62 1.16
C GLU A 84 -9.49 -12.08 2.10
N ILE A 85 -9.97 -10.86 1.83
CA ILE A 85 -11.03 -10.19 2.59
C ILE A 85 -12.20 -9.82 1.69
N THR A 86 -13.39 -9.57 2.24
CA THR A 86 -14.52 -9.09 1.45
C THR A 86 -14.36 -7.61 1.06
N LYS A 87 -15.07 -7.17 0.00
CA LYS A 87 -15.13 -5.73 -0.38
C LYS A 87 -15.62 -4.84 0.76
N GLN A 88 -16.58 -5.33 1.54
CA GLN A 88 -17.09 -4.61 2.71
C GLN A 88 -16.02 -4.47 3.79
N ALA A 89 -15.24 -5.53 4.05
CA ALA A 89 -14.13 -5.48 4.98
C ALA A 89 -13.04 -4.51 4.49
N LEU A 90 -12.70 -4.50 3.19
CA LEU A 90 -11.74 -3.53 2.63
C LEU A 90 -12.18 -2.08 2.91
N SER A 91 -13.45 -1.76 2.67
CA SER A 91 -14.02 -0.43 2.85
C SER A 91 -14.09 0.00 4.33
N LYS A 92 -14.45 -0.91 5.22
CA LYS A 92 -14.62 -0.64 6.67
C LYS A 92 -13.33 -0.80 7.48
N ASN A 93 -12.23 -1.28 6.90
CA ASN A 93 -11.00 -1.54 7.65
C ASN A 93 -10.35 -0.21 8.10
N PRO A 94 -10.24 0.04 9.43
CA PRO A 94 -9.72 1.30 9.94
C PRO A 94 -8.23 1.52 9.58
N ARG A 95 -7.43 0.47 9.41
CA ARG A 95 -6.02 0.61 8.99
C ARG A 95 -5.92 1.08 7.54
N ILE A 96 -6.78 0.55 6.67
CA ILE A 96 -6.84 0.95 5.26
C ILE A 96 -7.35 2.39 5.13
N GLN A 97 -8.39 2.76 5.89
CA GLN A 97 -8.88 4.14 5.98
C GLN A 97 -7.82 5.11 6.51
N ARG A 98 -6.95 4.65 7.43
CA ARG A 98 -5.77 5.40 7.92
C ARG A 98 -4.56 5.35 6.97
N ARG A 99 -4.74 4.92 5.71
CA ARG A 99 -3.71 4.91 4.66
C ARG A 99 -2.50 4.01 4.97
N PHE A 100 -2.70 2.89 5.67
CA PHE A 100 -1.66 1.86 5.81
C PHE A 100 -1.38 1.15 4.47
N ILE A 101 -2.30 1.24 3.52
CA ILE A 101 -2.10 0.87 2.12
C ILE A 101 -2.11 2.17 1.31
N LEU A 102 -1.10 2.32 0.45
CA LEU A 102 -1.01 3.46 -0.45
C LEU A 102 -2.05 3.31 -1.57
N ALA A 103 -2.89 4.32 -1.71
CA ALA A 103 -3.94 4.36 -2.72
C ALA A 103 -3.99 5.73 -3.41
N ARG A 104 -4.33 5.71 -4.69
CA ARG A 104 -4.59 6.88 -5.53
C ARG A 104 -6.05 6.86 -5.96
N LYS A 105 -6.70 8.02 -5.93
CA LYS A 105 -8.06 8.19 -6.43
C LYS A 105 -8.01 8.56 -7.91
N LEU A 106 -8.70 7.80 -8.77
CA LEU A 106 -8.90 8.10 -10.18
C LEU A 106 -10.41 8.17 -10.43
N GLY A 107 -10.92 9.40 -10.57
CA GLY A 107 -12.36 9.66 -10.63
C GLY A 107 -13.08 9.27 -9.34
N LYS A 108 -14.04 8.34 -9.43
CA LYS A 108 -14.81 7.83 -8.28
C LYS A 108 -14.17 6.61 -7.62
N TYR A 109 -13.16 6.02 -8.25
CA TYR A 109 -12.59 4.75 -7.83
C TYR A 109 -11.24 4.94 -7.12
N ASN A 110 -10.97 4.05 -6.15
CA ASN A 110 -9.68 3.95 -5.49
C ASN A 110 -8.88 2.83 -6.13
N PHE A 111 -7.64 3.14 -6.47
CA PHE A 111 -6.65 2.23 -7.01
C PHE A 111 -5.53 2.11 -5.98
N TYR A 112 -5.12 0.88 -5.68
CA TYR A 112 -4.17 0.58 -4.62
C TYR A 112 -2.84 0.19 -5.23
N LEU A 113 -1.73 0.68 -4.66
CA LEU A 113 -0.41 0.32 -5.17
C LEU A 113 -0.13 -1.16 -4.83
N LYS A 114 0.13 -1.98 -5.84
CA LYS A 114 0.26 -3.44 -5.68
C LYS A 114 1.29 -3.85 -4.62
N ASP A 115 2.47 -3.26 -4.65
CA ASP A 115 3.54 -3.53 -3.69
C ASP A 115 3.16 -3.15 -2.25
N SER A 116 2.39 -2.07 -2.11
CA SER A 116 1.87 -1.64 -0.82
C SER A 116 0.87 -2.66 -0.25
N VAL A 117 0.01 -3.21 -1.11
CA VAL A 117 -0.96 -4.26 -0.72
C VAL A 117 -0.23 -5.54 -0.30
N LEU A 118 0.77 -5.98 -1.06
CA LEU A 118 1.57 -7.16 -0.72
C LEU A 118 2.29 -6.99 0.61
N LYS A 119 2.98 -5.85 0.81
CA LYS A 119 3.65 -5.55 2.08
C LYS A 119 2.67 -5.45 3.25
N TYR A 120 1.47 -4.94 3.02
CA TYR A 120 0.41 -4.91 4.03
C TYR A 120 -0.06 -6.33 4.39
N LYS A 121 -0.17 -7.24 3.41
CA LYS A 121 -0.48 -8.67 3.68
C LYS A 121 0.58 -9.31 4.59
N GLU A 122 1.85 -9.00 4.36
CA GLU A 122 2.97 -9.58 5.11
C GLU A 122 3.12 -8.99 6.52
N SER A 123 3.05 -7.66 6.66
CA SER A 123 3.43 -6.94 7.89
C SER A 123 2.29 -6.19 8.58
N GLY A 124 1.14 -6.05 7.91
CA GLY A 124 0.07 -5.14 8.32
C GLY A 124 0.39 -3.66 8.12
N ASP A 125 1.54 -3.29 7.56
CA ASP A 125 1.91 -1.91 7.24
C ASP A 125 2.47 -1.81 5.81
N GLY A 126 1.60 -1.47 4.87
CA GLY A 126 1.91 -1.33 3.46
C GLY A 126 2.62 -0.03 3.10
N ARG A 127 2.96 0.83 4.06
CA ARG A 127 3.68 2.07 3.77
C ARG A 127 5.09 1.73 3.26
N ILE A 128 5.36 2.10 2.02
CA ILE A 128 6.66 1.95 1.34
C ILE A 128 7.19 3.31 0.94
N LEU A 129 8.52 3.43 0.91
CA LEU A 129 9.20 4.63 0.44
C LEU A 129 9.07 4.71 -1.09
N LEU A 130 8.45 5.78 -1.58
CA LEU A 130 8.35 6.15 -2.98
C LEU A 130 9.53 7.07 -3.28
N GLU A 131 10.51 6.59 -4.03
CA GLU A 131 11.61 7.43 -4.47
C GLU A 131 11.11 8.47 -5.47
N SER A 132 11.59 9.71 -5.35
CA SER A 132 11.13 10.84 -6.17
C SER A 132 11.79 10.94 -7.55
N GLY A 133 12.44 9.87 -8.03
CA GLY A 133 13.22 9.85 -9.28
C GLY A 133 12.47 9.19 -10.45
N ASP A 134 12.85 9.59 -11.67
CA ASP A 134 12.20 9.36 -12.97
C ASP A 134 12.09 7.89 -13.43
N GLY A 135 11.33 7.10 -12.67
CA GLY A 135 10.96 5.74 -13.04
C GLY A 135 11.91 4.69 -12.48
N LYS A 136 11.28 3.63 -11.96
CA LYS A 136 11.84 2.46 -11.29
C LYS A 136 12.12 2.70 -9.81
N TYR A 137 11.15 2.27 -9.01
CA TYR A 137 11.37 1.81 -7.65
C TYR A 137 12.74 1.15 -7.52
N ALA A 138 13.65 1.73 -6.73
CA ALA A 138 14.66 0.93 -6.08
C ALA A 138 13.93 0.07 -5.03
N ILE A 139 13.29 -1.01 -5.49
CA ILE A 139 13.24 -2.19 -4.65
C ILE A 139 14.72 -2.46 -4.40
N LYS A 140 15.22 -2.17 -3.19
CA LYS A 140 16.52 -2.68 -2.76
C LYS A 140 16.44 -4.18 -2.94
N GLY A 141 16.92 -4.65 -4.10
CA GLY A 141 17.01 -6.04 -4.49
C GLY A 141 18.14 -6.72 -3.73
N GLU A 142 18.10 -6.61 -2.41
CA GLU A 142 18.95 -7.33 -1.48
C GLU A 142 18.03 -7.90 -0.41
N THR A 143 17.29 -8.96 -0.77
CA THR A 143 16.87 -10.12 0.06
C THR A 143 15.65 -10.86 -0.51
N PHE A 144 15.44 -10.90 -1.83
CA PHE A 144 14.66 -11.97 -2.45
C PHE A 144 15.53 -12.85 -3.37
N LYS A 145 16.74 -13.14 -2.90
CA LYS A 145 17.51 -14.33 -3.28
C LYS A 145 17.56 -15.24 -2.05
N LEU A 146 16.57 -16.14 -1.90
CA LEU A 146 16.67 -17.44 -1.20
C LEU A 146 15.29 -18.12 -0.97
N LEU A 147 14.49 -18.24 -2.03
CA LEU A 147 13.50 -19.33 -2.13
C LEU A 147 13.71 -20.18 -3.40
N GLN A 148 14.93 -20.16 -3.94
CA GLN A 148 15.44 -21.13 -4.92
C GLN A 148 16.43 -22.14 -4.29
N SER A 149 16.51 -22.23 -2.96
CA SER A 149 17.36 -23.23 -2.26
C SER A 149 16.60 -24.44 -1.69
N CYS A 150 15.27 -24.52 -1.82
CA CYS A 150 14.54 -25.78 -1.57
C CYS A 150 14.58 -26.69 -2.81
N GLY A 151 15.79 -26.96 -3.28
CA GLY A 151 16.12 -27.99 -4.25
C GLY A 151 17.39 -28.68 -3.79
N ASN A 152 17.27 -29.56 -2.78
CA ASN A 152 18.13 -30.73 -2.57
C ASN A 152 17.70 -31.54 -1.32
N LEU A 153 16.62 -32.30 -1.47
CA LEU A 153 16.33 -33.59 -0.80
C LEU A 153 15.19 -34.15 -1.67
N GLN A 154 15.32 -35.13 -2.56
CA GLN A 154 16.15 -36.33 -2.56
C GLN A 154 16.44 -36.76 -4.00
N LYS A 155 17.72 -36.96 -4.34
CA LYS A 155 18.11 -37.92 -5.37
C LYS A 155 18.09 -39.29 -4.71
N ASN A 156 17.07 -40.10 -4.99
CA ASN A 156 17.13 -41.57 -4.98
C ASN A 156 15.81 -42.17 -5.49
N LYS A 157 15.71 -42.31 -6.82
CA LYS A 157 15.21 -43.53 -7.50
C LYS A 157 15.11 -43.27 -9.01
N ILE A 158 16.22 -43.55 -9.68
CA ILE A 158 16.19 -44.03 -11.06
C ILE A 158 15.85 -45.51 -10.96
N LEU A 159 14.68 -45.92 -11.46
CA LEU A 159 14.50 -47.05 -12.38
C LEU A 159 13.02 -47.44 -12.49
N SER A 160 12.64 -47.69 -13.74
CA SER A 160 11.47 -48.46 -14.19
C SER A 160 10.12 -47.76 -14.16
N PHE A 161 9.66 -47.25 -15.30
CA PHE A 161 8.80 -48.00 -16.22
C PHE A 161 8.36 -47.10 -17.37
N ALA A 162 9.10 -47.19 -18.48
CA ALA A 162 8.49 -47.00 -19.78
C ALA A 162 7.69 -48.27 -20.11
N ARG A 163 6.38 -48.17 -20.31
CA ARG A 163 5.64 -48.80 -21.42
C ARG A 163 4.13 -48.64 -21.27
N LYS A 164 3.53 -48.25 -22.41
CA LYS A 164 2.26 -48.72 -22.97
C LYS A 164 1.00 -48.22 -22.25
N SER A 165 0.30 -47.28 -22.90
CA SER A 165 -0.93 -47.54 -23.69
C SER A 165 -2.17 -47.44 -22.80
N LYS A 166 -3.27 -46.77 -23.14
CA LYS A 166 -4.08 -46.89 -24.34
C LYS A 166 -5.29 -45.94 -24.11
N THR A 167 -5.74 -45.26 -25.15
CA THR A 167 -7.15 -45.03 -25.54
C THR A 167 -8.26 -44.86 -24.49
N SER A 168 -9.10 -43.86 -24.76
CA SER A 168 -10.59 -43.87 -24.81
C SER A 168 -11.41 -43.13 -23.73
N GLY A 169 -12.47 -42.46 -24.22
CA GLY A 169 -13.59 -41.81 -23.51
C GLY A 169 -13.42 -40.29 -23.42
N ILE A 170 -13.98 -39.42 -24.27
CA ILE A 170 -15.35 -39.26 -24.77
C ILE A 170 -16.41 -39.41 -23.68
N THR A 171 -16.87 -38.28 -23.15
CA THR A 171 -18.29 -38.02 -22.88
C THR A 171 -18.54 -36.52 -22.97
N ALA A 172 -19.29 -36.14 -23.99
CA ALA A 172 -19.92 -34.83 -24.13
C ALA A 172 -21.02 -34.69 -23.06
N GLY A 173 -20.95 -33.63 -22.26
CA GLY A 173 -22.02 -33.20 -21.37
C GLY A 173 -22.78 -32.04 -22.01
N SER A 174 -23.81 -32.36 -22.79
CA SER A 174 -24.83 -31.44 -23.25
C SER A 174 -25.77 -31.12 -22.09
N GLY A 175 -25.68 -29.91 -21.54
CA GLY A 175 -26.60 -29.37 -20.53
C GLY A 175 -27.45 -28.26 -21.14
N SER A 176 -28.74 -28.54 -21.24
CA SER A 176 -29.80 -27.86 -21.97
C SER A 176 -29.99 -26.38 -21.67
N LEU A 177 -30.31 -25.62 -22.73
CA LEU A 177 -31.00 -24.34 -22.68
C LEU A 177 -32.42 -24.54 -22.12
N GLU A 178 -32.73 -23.84 -21.04
CA GLU A 178 -34.11 -23.55 -20.63
C GLU A 178 -34.31 -22.02 -20.64
N THR A 179 -34.85 -21.53 -21.74
CA THR A 179 -35.81 -20.42 -21.79
C THR A 179 -37.11 -21.07 -22.24
N PRO A 180 -38.30 -20.80 -21.66
CA PRO A 180 -38.90 -19.46 -21.75
C PRO A 180 -39.88 -19.12 -20.60
N SER A 181 -40.26 -17.84 -20.48
CA SER A 181 -41.67 -17.42 -20.48
C SER A 181 -41.79 -15.91 -20.36
N GLU A 182 -42.20 -15.29 -21.47
CA GLU A 182 -42.95 -14.05 -21.48
C GLU A 182 -44.24 -14.24 -20.67
N GLU A 183 -44.46 -13.42 -19.65
CA GLU A 183 -45.82 -13.08 -19.24
C GLU A 183 -46.05 -11.60 -19.49
N LEU A 184 -46.92 -11.41 -20.48
CA LEU A 184 -47.62 -10.22 -20.91
C LEU A 184 -48.72 -9.85 -19.89
N LEU A 185 -49.04 -8.56 -19.87
CA LEU A 185 -50.36 -7.94 -19.62
C LEU A 185 -50.76 -7.46 -18.21
N GLU A 186 -51.11 -6.17 -18.22
CA GLU A 186 -52.30 -5.53 -17.59
C GLU A 186 -52.29 -5.27 -16.07
N ASN A 187 -51.83 -4.07 -15.68
CA ASN A 187 -52.66 -2.88 -15.41
C ASN A 187 -51.83 -1.72 -14.84
#